data_AF-A0A317KPQ2-F1
#
_entry.id   AF-A0A317KPQ2-F1
#
_cell.length_a   1.000
_cell.length_b   1.000
_cell.length_c   1.000
_cell.angle_alpha   90.00
_cell.angle_beta   90.00
_cell.angle_gamma   90.00
#
_symmetry.space_group_name_H-M   'P 1'
#
loop_
_entity.id
_entity.type
_entity.pdbx_description
1 polymer ?
#
loop_
_entity_poly.entity_id
_entity_poly.type
_entity_poly.pdbx_seq_one_letter_code
_entity_poly.pdbx_strand_id
1 'polypeptide(L)'
;MSLDWIYYAISWILLAWHSAWDAIGVPDGAVIGTNWAWILAIVFLVVTVRVILFPIFVKQIKSQRAMQALQPQVKALQEKHKGDRETLQKEMMELYRKEKANPLMGCLPMFLQIPVFLGLFHVLRRLDPANGGKTLYGWTVGQFESASQAKLFTAPIAGKFGSTAEELARLGANGTTVKVIAGILVLVMMGTTYLTSRQMILKTGWAEDPQQRMIQRLMLYGIPLSLLVSGAIFPIGVIIYWVTNNLFTLGQQQWVLRKFPPPANVSTTKPGTSPRSPVQPAKSGGLLGRGKPAAQVPAKPAAPKVAAPKPGAKPVNPKKGRPAKRKG
;
A
#
# COMPACT_ATOMS: atom_id res chain seq x y z
N MET A 1 0.14 29.15 -7.18
CA MET A 1 -1.33 28.98 -7.29
C MET A 1 -1.84 28.53 -5.94
N SER A 2 -2.75 29.27 -5.31
CA SER A 2 -3.29 28.87 -4.02
C SER A 2 -4.10 27.57 -4.17
N LEU A 3 -4.02 26.67 -3.18
CA LEU A 3 -4.77 25.40 -3.14
C LEU A 3 -6.24 25.61 -2.76
N ASP A 4 -6.71 26.86 -2.70
CA ASP A 4 -8.03 27.23 -2.17
C ASP A 4 -9.17 26.57 -2.95
N TRP A 5 -9.04 26.47 -4.28
CA TRP A 5 -10.04 25.82 -5.11
C TRP A 5 -10.25 24.35 -4.73
N ILE A 6 -9.19 23.64 -4.30
CA ILE A 6 -9.29 22.26 -3.81
C ILE A 6 -10.04 22.24 -2.48
N TYR A 7 -9.79 23.20 -1.60
CA TYR A 7 -10.46 23.29 -0.31
C TYR A 7 -11.96 23.59 -0.46
N TYR A 8 -12.33 24.45 -1.41
CA TYR A 8 -13.73 24.68 -1.78
C TYR A 8 -14.37 23.41 -2.36
N ALA A 9 -13.72 22.73 -3.30
CA ALA A 9 -14.26 21.51 -3.89
C ALA A 9 -14.49 20.42 -2.84
N ILE A 10 -13.52 20.18 -1.96
CA ILE A 10 -13.61 19.17 -0.90
C ILE A 10 -14.67 19.54 0.14
N SER A 11 -14.72 20.81 0.55
CA SER A 11 -15.76 21.30 1.47
C SER A 11 -17.15 21.13 0.87
N TRP A 12 -17.32 21.47 -0.40
CA TRP A 12 -18.59 21.32 -1.09
C TRP A 12 -19.04 19.86 -1.16
N ILE A 13 -18.14 18.92 -1.53
CA ILE A 13 -18.48 17.48 -1.56
C ILE A 13 -18.84 16.99 -0.15
N LEU A 14 -18.09 17.40 0.88
CA LEU A 14 -18.35 17.00 2.26
C LEU A 14 -19.73 17.48 2.74
N LEU A 15 -20.05 18.74 2.51
CA LEU A 15 -21.34 19.34 2.87
C LEU A 15 -22.49 18.76 2.05
N ALA A 16 -22.28 18.48 0.77
CA ALA A 16 -23.27 17.84 -0.09
C ALA A 16 -23.63 16.44 0.43
N TRP A 17 -22.64 15.64 0.84
CA TRP A 17 -22.91 14.33 1.45
C TRP A 17 -23.60 14.45 2.80
N HIS A 18 -23.19 15.39 3.65
CA HIS A 18 -23.89 15.63 4.92
C HIS A 18 -25.37 15.94 4.67
N SER A 19 -25.66 16.92 3.81
CA SER A 19 -27.03 17.28 3.45
C SER A 19 -27.81 16.12 2.84
N ALA A 20 -27.16 15.24 2.07
CA ALA A 20 -27.79 14.04 1.53
C ALA A 20 -28.18 13.05 2.64
N TRP A 21 -27.35 12.88 3.67
CA TRP A 21 -27.66 12.04 4.83
C TRP A 21 -28.81 12.60 5.65
N ASP A 22 -28.83 13.92 5.88
CA ASP A 22 -29.93 14.60 6.56
C ASP A 22 -31.24 14.41 5.79
N ALA A 23 -31.21 14.55 4.46
CA ALA A 23 -32.38 14.41 3.59
C ALA A 23 -33.00 13.00 3.59
N ILE A 24 -32.20 11.95 3.83
CA ILE A 24 -32.71 10.57 3.95
C ILE A 24 -32.98 10.15 5.41
N GLY A 25 -32.91 11.08 6.35
CA GLY A 25 -33.27 10.87 7.75
C GLY A 25 -32.19 10.21 8.60
N VAL A 26 -30.90 10.32 8.22
CA VAL A 26 -29.81 9.95 9.15
C VAL A 26 -29.87 10.92 10.34
N PRO A 27 -29.88 10.44 11.59
CA PRO A 27 -29.99 11.32 12.74
C PRO A 27 -28.82 12.32 12.85
N ASP A 28 -29.15 13.60 13.04
CA ASP A 28 -28.17 14.67 13.32
C ASP A 28 -27.45 14.43 14.66
N GLY A 29 -28.20 13.92 15.63
CA GLY A 29 -27.72 13.58 16.97
C GLY A 29 -26.83 12.33 17.00
N ALA A 30 -26.07 12.19 18.08
CA ALA A 30 -25.21 11.05 18.26
C ALA A 30 -26.01 9.76 18.57
N VAL A 31 -25.92 8.75 17.69
CA VAL A 31 -26.48 7.41 17.90
C VAL A 31 -25.33 6.46 18.23
N ILE A 32 -25.37 5.80 19.38
CA ILE A 32 -24.26 4.99 19.91
C ILE A 32 -22.98 5.86 20.01
N GLY A 33 -23.16 7.11 20.46
CA GLY A 33 -22.06 8.09 20.58
C GLY A 33 -21.46 8.54 19.24
N THR A 34 -22.14 8.31 18.11
CA THR A 34 -21.62 8.60 16.78
C THR A 34 -22.54 9.53 16.00
N ASN A 35 -22.02 10.64 15.47
CA ASN A 35 -22.73 11.52 14.55
C ASN A 35 -22.61 10.97 13.12
N TRP A 36 -23.49 10.03 12.78
CA TRP A 36 -23.37 9.24 11.54
C TRP A 36 -23.37 10.09 10.26
N ALA A 37 -24.14 11.18 10.19
CA ALA A 37 -24.15 12.07 9.03
C ALA A 37 -22.74 12.60 8.70
N TRP A 38 -22.01 13.11 9.70
CA TRP A 38 -20.63 13.59 9.51
C TRP A 38 -19.63 12.47 9.22
N ILE A 39 -19.72 11.33 9.91
CA ILE A 39 -18.80 10.20 9.68
C ILE A 39 -18.99 9.63 8.27
N LEU A 40 -20.24 9.41 7.86
CA LEU A 40 -20.56 8.94 6.51
C LEU A 40 -20.21 9.99 5.46
N ALA A 41 -20.37 11.28 5.73
CA ALA A 41 -19.95 12.34 4.81
C ALA A 41 -18.43 12.28 4.55
N ILE A 42 -17.60 12.05 5.58
CA ILE A 42 -16.15 11.84 5.41
C ILE A 42 -15.88 10.59 4.56
N VAL A 43 -16.54 9.47 4.86
CA VAL A 43 -16.37 8.20 4.14
C VAL A 43 -16.71 8.37 2.65
N PHE A 44 -17.88 8.96 2.36
CA PHE A 44 -18.37 9.11 0.99
C PHE A 44 -17.67 10.21 0.21
N LEU A 45 -17.14 11.24 0.88
CA LEU A 45 -16.20 12.17 0.27
C LEU A 45 -15.00 11.41 -0.32
N VAL A 46 -14.39 10.50 0.45
CA VAL A 46 -13.25 9.70 -0.01
C VAL A 46 -13.65 8.80 -1.17
N VAL A 47 -14.77 8.08 -1.04
CA VAL A 47 -15.27 7.20 -2.09
C VAL A 47 -15.54 7.98 -3.37
N THR A 48 -16.17 9.15 -3.28
CA THR A 48 -16.48 10.02 -4.43
C THR A 48 -15.22 10.44 -5.16
N VAL A 49 -14.23 10.98 -4.44
CA VAL A 49 -12.96 11.38 -5.05
C VAL A 49 -12.28 10.17 -5.69
N ARG A 50 -12.26 9.02 -5.01
CA ARG A 50 -11.67 7.79 -5.55
C ARG A 50 -12.36 7.28 -6.81
N VAL A 51 -13.69 7.36 -6.88
CA VAL A 51 -14.48 7.00 -8.07
C VAL A 51 -14.17 7.94 -9.24
N ILE A 52 -14.09 9.26 -8.99
CA ILE A 52 -13.73 10.24 -10.02
C ILE A 52 -12.31 9.98 -10.57
N LEU A 53 -11.36 9.62 -9.70
CA LEU A 53 -9.98 9.34 -10.09
C LEU A 53 -9.76 7.92 -10.65
N PHE A 54 -10.72 7.01 -10.50
CA PHE A 54 -10.64 5.63 -10.94
C PHE A 54 -10.25 5.43 -12.42
N PRO A 55 -10.80 6.15 -13.42
CA PRO A 55 -10.38 5.99 -14.82
C PRO A 55 -8.91 6.35 -15.03
N ILE A 56 -8.40 7.38 -14.33
CA ILE A 56 -6.99 7.77 -14.38
C ILE A 56 -6.14 6.65 -13.79
N PHE A 57 -6.57 6.08 -12.67
CA PHE A 57 -5.91 4.95 -12.04
C PHE A 57 -5.84 3.71 -12.93
N VAL A 58 -6.90 3.39 -13.69
CA VAL A 58 -6.87 2.30 -14.67
C VAL A 58 -5.83 2.54 -15.77
N LYS A 59 -5.69 3.79 -16.25
CA LYS A 59 -4.63 4.16 -17.21
C LYS A 59 -3.23 4.01 -16.59
N GLN A 60 -3.06 4.38 -15.32
CA GLN A 60 -1.79 4.20 -14.59
C GLN A 60 -1.39 2.73 -14.49
N ILE A 61 -2.32 1.83 -14.16
CA ILE A 61 -2.04 0.38 -14.10
C ILE A 61 -1.59 -0.17 -15.44
N LYS A 62 -2.24 0.24 -16.54
CA LYS A 62 -1.84 -0.20 -17.89
C LYS A 62 -0.40 0.22 -18.18
N SER A 63 -0.02 1.44 -17.81
CA SER A 63 1.37 1.90 -17.95
C SER A 63 2.33 1.12 -17.04
N GLN A 64 1.94 0.82 -15.80
CA GLN A 64 2.75 0.03 -14.87
C GLN A 64 2.99 -1.41 -15.39
N ARG A 65 2.00 -2.01 -16.06
CA ARG A 65 2.14 -3.33 -16.70
C ARG A 65 3.12 -3.32 -17.86
N ALA A 66 3.08 -2.29 -18.70
CA ALA A 66 4.05 -2.14 -19.78
C ALA A 66 5.47 -2.08 -19.21
N MET A 67 5.68 -1.35 -18.10
CA MET A 67 6.97 -1.34 -17.39
C MET A 67 7.36 -2.71 -16.82
N GLN A 68 6.40 -3.48 -16.30
CA GLN A 68 6.67 -4.84 -15.82
C GLN A 68 7.10 -5.78 -16.96
N ALA A 69 6.51 -5.65 -18.15
CA ALA A 69 6.88 -6.43 -19.32
C ALA A 69 8.33 -6.16 -19.79
N LEU A 70 8.88 -4.98 -19.47
CA LEU A 70 10.27 -4.62 -19.77
C LEU A 70 11.28 -5.10 -18.72
N GLN A 71 10.84 -5.59 -17.55
CA GLN A 71 11.76 -6.09 -16.52
C GLN A 71 12.79 -7.12 -17.00
N PRO A 72 12.48 -8.12 -17.84
CA PRO A 72 13.49 -9.06 -18.31
C PRO A 72 14.59 -8.38 -19.13
N GLN A 73 14.22 -7.42 -19.99
CA GLN A 73 15.19 -6.65 -20.78
C GLN A 73 16.04 -5.74 -19.88
N VAL A 74 15.41 -5.12 -18.88
CA VAL A 74 16.11 -4.32 -17.87
C VAL A 74 17.10 -5.17 -17.08
N LYS A 75 16.75 -6.41 -16.71
CA LYS A 75 17.66 -7.34 -16.03
C LYS A 75 18.84 -7.75 -16.91
N ALA A 76 18.59 -8.12 -18.16
CA ALA A 76 19.66 -8.44 -19.11
C ALA A 76 20.64 -7.26 -19.30
N LEU A 77 20.11 -6.03 -19.33
CA LEU A 77 20.91 -4.83 -19.43
C LEU A 77 21.74 -4.56 -18.16
N GLN A 78 21.15 -4.75 -16.98
CA GLN A 78 21.86 -4.68 -15.70
C GLN A 78 22.99 -5.70 -15.63
N GLU A 79 22.82 -6.88 -16.22
CA GLU A 79 23.85 -7.90 -16.27
C GLU A 79 24.97 -7.58 -17.25
N LYS A 80 24.62 -7.05 -18.43
CA LYS A 80 25.58 -6.63 -19.47
C LYS A 80 26.47 -5.49 -19.00
N HIS A 81 25.93 -4.54 -18.23
CA HIS A 81 26.65 -3.35 -17.76
C HIS A 81 26.97 -3.38 -16.26
N LYS A 82 27.23 -4.56 -15.68
CA LYS A 82 27.65 -4.69 -14.28
C LYS A 82 28.93 -3.86 -14.04
N GLY A 83 28.81 -2.82 -13.19
CA GLY A 83 29.92 -1.94 -12.82
C GLY A 83 29.98 -0.61 -13.59
N ASP A 84 29.28 -0.50 -14.72
CA ASP A 84 29.20 0.73 -15.52
C ASP A 84 27.81 1.37 -15.38
N ARG A 85 27.64 2.16 -14.33
CA ARG A 85 26.36 2.80 -13.99
C ARG A 85 25.93 3.84 -15.02
N GLU A 86 26.87 4.52 -15.65
CA GLU A 86 26.57 5.62 -16.57
C GLU A 86 25.98 5.06 -17.87
N THR A 87 26.65 4.08 -18.47
CA THR A 87 26.15 3.41 -19.67
C THR A 87 24.84 2.67 -19.40
N LEU A 88 24.73 2.01 -18.23
CA LEU A 88 23.48 1.36 -17.81
C LEU A 88 22.30 2.34 -17.78
N GLN A 89 22.48 3.53 -17.20
CA GLN A 89 21.41 4.53 -17.12
C GLN A 89 21.01 5.02 -18.52
N LYS A 90 21.99 5.23 -19.41
CA LYS A 90 21.75 5.68 -20.78
C LYS A 90 20.99 4.63 -21.60
N GLU A 91 21.49 3.38 -21.64
CA GLU A 91 20.84 2.29 -22.38
C GLU A 91 19.46 1.96 -21.80
N MET A 92 19.27 2.08 -20.48
CA MET A 92 17.96 1.87 -19.84
C MET A 92 16.95 2.95 -20.24
N MET A 93 17.37 4.21 -20.31
CA MET A 93 16.52 5.30 -20.81
C MET A 93 16.20 5.15 -22.29
N GLU A 94 17.18 4.74 -23.11
CA GLU A 94 16.95 4.45 -24.53
C GLU A 94 15.97 3.28 -24.72
N LEU A 95 16.08 2.23 -23.91
CA LEU A 95 15.14 1.11 -23.92
C LEU A 95 13.71 1.59 -23.62
N TYR A 96 13.51 2.38 -22.56
CA TYR A 96 12.19 2.92 -22.24
C TYR A 96 11.64 3.82 -23.36
N ARG A 97 12.48 4.61 -24.03
CA ARG A 97 12.08 5.43 -25.19
C ARG A 97 11.69 4.59 -26.39
N LYS A 98 12.50 3.57 -26.75
CA LYS A 98 12.24 2.64 -27.86
C LYS A 98 10.92 1.91 -27.67
N GLU A 99 10.68 1.42 -26.45
CA GLU A 99 9.47 0.69 -26.07
C GLU A 99 8.29 1.60 -25.73
N LYS A 100 8.46 2.93 -25.86
CA LYS A 100 7.45 3.97 -25.55
C LYS A 100 6.86 3.81 -24.14
N ALA A 101 7.65 3.33 -23.19
CA ALA A 101 7.28 3.17 -21.80
C ALA A 101 7.70 4.40 -20.98
N ASN A 102 6.78 4.94 -20.18
CA ASN A 102 7.05 6.13 -19.37
C ASN A 102 7.24 5.76 -17.88
N PRO A 103 8.47 5.84 -17.32
CA PRO A 103 8.70 5.50 -15.92
C PRO A 103 8.00 6.46 -14.94
N LEU A 104 7.72 7.71 -15.34
CA LEU A 104 7.05 8.71 -14.50
C LEU A 104 5.56 8.40 -14.30
N MET A 105 4.95 7.64 -15.21
CA MET A 105 3.55 7.21 -15.03
C MET A 105 3.39 6.25 -13.83
N GLY A 106 4.47 5.60 -13.40
CA GLY A 106 4.48 4.73 -12.22
C GLY A 106 4.36 5.50 -10.90
N CYS A 107 4.83 6.75 -10.82
CA CYS A 107 4.71 7.60 -9.63
C CYS A 107 3.54 8.60 -9.71
N LEU A 108 2.84 8.68 -10.85
CA LEU A 108 1.65 9.51 -11.04
C LEU A 108 0.56 9.35 -9.97
N PRO A 109 0.28 8.14 -9.41
CA PRO A 109 -0.69 8.02 -8.33
C PRO A 109 -0.36 8.91 -7.13
N MET A 110 0.93 9.07 -6.81
CA MET A 110 1.38 9.88 -5.68
C MET A 110 1.16 11.37 -5.92
N PHE A 111 1.51 11.86 -7.11
CA PHE A 111 1.30 13.26 -7.49
C PHE A 111 -0.18 13.66 -7.51
N LEU A 112 -1.05 12.77 -7.95
CA LEU A 112 -2.49 13.02 -7.95
C LEU A 112 -3.09 12.95 -6.53
N GLN A 113 -2.55 12.06 -5.69
CA GLN A 113 -3.02 11.88 -4.32
C GLN A 113 -2.60 13.03 -3.39
N ILE A 114 -1.40 13.61 -3.56
CA ILE A 114 -0.87 14.65 -2.66
C ILE A 114 -1.82 15.86 -2.56
N PRO A 115 -2.27 16.51 -3.65
CA PRO A 115 -3.18 17.66 -3.57
C PRO A 115 -4.53 17.31 -2.93
N VAL A 116 -5.07 16.14 -3.26
CA VAL A 116 -6.32 15.63 -2.68
C VAL A 116 -6.18 15.44 -1.18
N PHE A 117 -5.09 14.81 -0.75
CA PHE A 117 -4.79 14.60 0.66
C PHE A 117 -4.61 15.93 1.39
N LEU A 118 -3.81 16.86 0.85
CA LEU A 118 -3.58 18.17 1.47
C LEU A 118 -4.90 18.94 1.62
N GLY A 119 -5.78 18.88 0.62
CA GLY A 119 -7.08 19.53 0.71
C GLY A 119 -8.00 18.91 1.76
N LEU A 120 -8.08 17.59 1.82
CA LEU A 120 -8.93 16.91 2.79
C LEU A 120 -8.38 17.06 4.21
N PHE A 121 -7.07 16.95 4.37
CA PHE A 121 -6.38 17.22 5.62
C PHE A 121 -6.61 18.65 6.09
N HIS A 122 -6.52 19.63 5.19
CA HIS A 122 -6.78 21.02 5.51
C HIS A 122 -8.22 21.21 6.02
N VAL A 123 -9.20 20.71 5.27
CA VAL A 123 -10.63 20.84 5.62
C VAL A 123 -10.96 20.15 6.95
N LEU A 124 -10.47 18.93 7.18
CA LEU A 124 -10.78 18.20 8.42
C LEU A 124 -10.01 18.73 9.63
N ARG A 125 -8.75 19.14 9.48
CA ARG A 125 -7.97 19.72 10.60
C ARG A 125 -8.55 21.04 11.08
N ARG A 126 -9.27 21.76 10.20
CA ARG A 126 -9.89 23.04 10.55
C ARG A 126 -11.07 22.88 11.52
N LEU A 127 -11.67 21.70 11.63
CA LEU A 127 -12.83 21.37 12.47
C LEU A 127 -12.48 21.33 13.98
N ASP A 128 -11.58 22.19 14.40
CA ASP A 128 -11.27 22.47 15.79
C ASP A 128 -12.19 23.61 16.26
N PRO A 129 -12.98 23.44 17.33
CA PRO A 129 -13.85 24.51 17.85
C PRO A 129 -13.12 25.82 18.17
N ALA A 130 -11.81 25.78 18.43
CA ALA A 130 -10.98 26.96 18.68
C ALA A 130 -10.63 27.76 17.41
N ASN A 131 -10.97 27.26 16.22
CA ASN A 131 -10.63 27.90 14.96
C ASN A 131 -11.57 29.08 14.65
N GLY A 132 -11.00 30.26 14.40
CA GLY A 132 -11.75 31.46 14.03
C GLY A 132 -12.28 31.47 12.59
N GLY A 133 -11.72 30.66 11.69
CA GLY A 133 -12.07 30.60 10.26
C GLY A 133 -13.34 29.79 9.94
N LYS A 134 -14.42 29.97 10.71
CA LYS A 134 -15.63 29.12 10.65
C LYS A 134 -16.31 29.14 9.27
N THR A 135 -16.33 30.30 8.59
CA THR A 135 -17.02 30.52 7.31
C THR A 135 -16.18 30.25 6.06
N LEU A 136 -14.92 29.84 6.23
CA LEU A 136 -14.04 29.55 5.09
C LEU A 136 -14.55 28.38 4.25
N TYR A 137 -14.27 28.43 2.95
CA TYR A 137 -14.56 27.36 1.98
C TYR A 137 -16.04 27.04 1.79
N GLY A 138 -16.92 28.04 1.95
CA GLY A 138 -18.36 27.93 1.67
C GLY A 138 -19.18 27.35 2.82
N TRP A 139 -18.65 27.34 4.04
CA TRP A 139 -19.34 26.85 5.22
C TRP A 139 -20.15 27.93 5.92
N THR A 140 -21.28 27.55 6.50
CA THR A 140 -21.97 28.37 7.50
C THR A 140 -21.39 28.12 8.90
N VAL A 141 -21.62 29.06 9.82
CA VAL A 141 -21.20 28.91 11.23
C VAL A 141 -21.85 27.68 11.86
N GLY A 142 -23.15 27.46 11.61
CA GLY A 142 -23.87 26.30 12.15
C GLY A 142 -23.35 24.95 11.62
N GLN A 143 -23.01 24.87 10.32
CA GLN A 143 -22.40 23.68 9.75
C GLN A 143 -21.04 23.39 10.39
N PHE A 144 -20.21 24.44 10.55
CA PHE A 144 -18.90 24.31 11.17
C PHE A 144 -19.02 23.83 12.63
N GLU A 145 -19.91 24.44 13.41
CA GLU A 145 -20.11 24.08 14.81
C GLU A 145 -20.64 22.65 14.95
N SER A 146 -21.61 22.25 14.13
CA SER A 146 -22.10 20.88 14.06
C SER A 146 -20.98 19.88 13.76
N ALA A 147 -20.17 20.14 12.72
CA ALA A 147 -19.05 19.28 12.35
C ALA A 147 -17.95 19.21 13.41
N SER A 148 -17.62 20.35 14.04
CA SER A 148 -16.55 20.44 15.05
C SER A 148 -16.85 19.63 16.32
N GLN A 149 -18.14 19.42 16.61
CA GLN A 149 -18.62 18.65 17.76
C GLN A 149 -18.92 17.18 17.43
N ALA A 150 -18.73 16.76 16.18
CA ALA A 150 -19.03 15.41 15.75
C ALA A 150 -18.15 14.37 16.47
N LYS A 151 -18.77 13.24 16.86
CA LYS A 151 -18.11 12.15 17.58
C LYS A 151 -18.19 10.84 16.79
N LEU A 152 -17.19 10.00 16.97
CA LEU A 152 -17.16 8.60 16.58
C LEU A 152 -16.99 7.75 17.85
N PHE A 153 -18.00 6.96 18.19
CA PHE A 153 -18.03 6.16 19.42
C PHE A 153 -17.63 6.99 20.66
N THR A 154 -18.24 8.16 20.83
CA THR A 154 -18.01 9.17 21.88
C THR A 154 -16.68 9.92 21.80
N ALA A 155 -15.75 9.53 20.92
CA ALA A 155 -14.51 10.26 20.69
C ALA A 155 -14.73 11.39 19.65
N PRO A 156 -14.41 12.67 19.97
CA PRO A 156 -14.53 13.76 19.01
C PRO A 156 -13.61 13.56 17.80
N ILE A 157 -14.11 13.85 16.60
CA ILE A 157 -13.31 13.70 15.37
C ILE A 157 -12.14 14.69 15.29
N ALA A 158 -12.23 15.82 16.00
CA ALA A 158 -11.15 16.80 16.16
C ALA A 158 -10.05 16.33 17.13
N GLY A 159 -10.38 15.37 18.01
CA GLY A 159 -9.45 14.83 19.01
C GLY A 159 -8.33 14.00 18.37
N LYS A 160 -7.14 14.04 19.01
CA LYS A 160 -5.93 13.35 18.59
C LYS A 160 -5.42 12.46 19.72
N PHE A 161 -4.59 11.46 19.38
CA PHE A 161 -3.97 10.60 20.40
C PHE A 161 -3.14 11.39 21.42
N GLY A 162 -2.42 12.42 20.94
CA GLY A 162 -1.60 13.33 21.75
C GLY A 162 -2.34 14.53 22.33
N SER A 163 -3.67 14.59 22.25
CA SER A 163 -4.41 15.75 22.78
C SER A 163 -4.23 15.94 24.29
N THR A 164 -4.07 17.19 24.72
CA THR A 164 -3.89 17.53 26.14
C THR A 164 -5.20 17.40 26.91
N ALA A 165 -5.13 17.36 28.25
CA ALA A 165 -6.31 17.33 29.09
C ALA A 165 -7.21 18.56 28.86
N GLU A 166 -6.62 19.74 28.63
CA GLU A 166 -7.35 20.98 28.34
C GLU A 166 -8.07 20.93 26.98
N GLU A 167 -7.40 20.45 25.93
CA GLU A 167 -8.02 20.28 24.60
C GLU A 167 -9.20 19.32 24.67
N LEU A 168 -9.04 18.21 25.39
CA LEU A 168 -10.08 17.21 25.57
C LEU A 168 -11.25 17.72 26.43
N ALA A 169 -10.97 18.55 27.43
CA ALA A 169 -12.00 19.20 28.24
C ALA A 169 -12.87 20.14 27.39
N ARG A 170 -12.28 20.92 26.48
CA ARG A 170 -13.02 21.79 25.53
C ARG A 170 -13.92 20.99 24.58
N LEU A 171 -13.51 19.77 24.25
CA LEU A 171 -14.29 18.85 23.40
C LEU A 171 -15.27 17.99 24.20
N GLY A 172 -15.34 18.15 25.53
CA GLY A 172 -16.16 17.34 26.42
C GLY A 172 -15.85 15.84 26.29
N ALA A 173 -14.57 15.48 26.22
CA ALA A 173 -14.11 14.15 25.86
C ALA A 173 -13.24 13.50 26.93
N ASN A 174 -13.40 12.18 27.07
CA ASN A 174 -12.51 11.36 27.88
C ASN A 174 -11.26 10.99 27.07
N GLY A 175 -10.08 11.33 27.58
CA GLY A 175 -8.80 11.05 26.90
C GLY A 175 -8.52 9.57 26.68
N THR A 176 -8.98 8.69 27.57
CA THR A 176 -8.87 7.24 27.41
C THR A 176 -9.68 6.78 26.21
N THR A 177 -10.93 7.24 26.08
CA THR A 177 -11.79 6.92 24.93
C THR A 177 -11.15 7.35 23.62
N VAL A 178 -10.65 8.59 23.54
CA VAL A 178 -9.99 9.11 22.33
C VAL A 178 -8.79 8.24 21.95
N LYS A 179 -7.94 7.87 22.91
CA LYS A 179 -6.78 7.01 22.67
C LYS A 179 -7.16 5.61 22.22
N VAL A 180 -8.19 5.01 22.82
CA VAL A 180 -8.68 3.67 22.44
C VAL A 180 -9.23 3.69 21.01
N ILE A 181 -10.12 4.64 20.69
CA ILE A 181 -10.71 4.75 19.34
C ILE A 181 -9.63 5.06 18.30
N ALA A 182 -8.73 6.02 18.57
CA ALA A 182 -7.61 6.29 17.67
C ALA A 182 -6.71 5.06 17.48
N GLY A 183 -6.39 4.34 18.57
CA GLY A 183 -5.60 3.11 18.53
C GLY A 183 -6.23 2.01 17.67
N ILE A 184 -7.54 1.76 17.84
CA ILE A 184 -8.28 0.80 17.02
C ILE A 184 -8.23 1.19 15.55
N LEU A 185 -8.51 2.44 15.21
CA LEU A 185 -8.47 2.91 13.83
C LEU A 185 -7.08 2.75 13.21
N VAL A 186 -6.02 3.04 13.95
CA VAL A 186 -4.63 2.84 13.51
C VAL A 186 -4.34 1.36 13.28
N LEU A 187 -4.77 0.45 14.15
CA LEU A 187 -4.62 -0.99 13.92
C LEU A 187 -5.35 -1.45 12.66
N VAL A 188 -6.55 -0.91 12.39
CA VAL A 188 -7.29 -1.17 11.16
C VAL A 188 -6.52 -0.63 9.94
N MET A 189 -5.94 0.57 10.02
CA MET A 189 -5.09 1.11 8.95
C MET A 189 -3.88 0.22 8.69
N MET A 190 -3.16 -0.20 9.74
CA MET A 190 -2.02 -1.09 9.63
C MET A 190 -2.40 -2.42 8.99
N GLY A 191 -3.50 -3.03 9.45
CA GLY A 191 -4.00 -4.29 8.91
C GLY A 191 -4.38 -4.17 7.44
N THR A 192 -5.13 -3.14 7.06
CA THR A 192 -5.54 -2.92 5.67
C THR A 192 -4.36 -2.63 4.74
N THR A 193 -3.38 -1.82 5.16
CA THR A 193 -2.15 -1.58 4.39
C THR A 193 -1.30 -2.84 4.27
N TYR A 194 -1.13 -3.59 5.37
CA TYR A 194 -0.41 -4.87 5.36
C TYR A 194 -1.05 -5.86 4.39
N LEU A 195 -2.39 -6.02 4.45
CA LEU A 195 -3.12 -6.91 3.57
C LEU A 195 -2.97 -6.50 2.10
N THR A 196 -3.04 -5.20 1.80
CA THR A 196 -2.83 -4.68 0.45
C THR A 196 -1.43 -5.01 -0.08
N SER A 197 -0.39 -4.75 0.72
CA SER A 197 1.01 -5.08 0.38
C SER A 197 1.22 -6.59 0.23
N ARG A 198 0.61 -7.40 1.10
CA ARG A 198 0.71 -8.87 1.08
C ARG A 198 0.05 -9.46 -0.16
N GLN A 199 -1.12 -8.98 -0.56
CA GLN A 199 -1.83 -9.46 -1.75
C GLN A 199 -0.99 -9.32 -3.02
N MET A 200 -0.24 -8.21 -3.13
CA MET A 200 0.69 -7.99 -4.23
C MET A 200 1.81 -9.05 -4.25
N ILE A 201 2.52 -9.22 -3.14
CA ILE A 201 3.65 -10.15 -3.03
C ILE A 201 3.21 -11.60 -3.24
N LEU A 202 2.03 -11.99 -2.77
CA LEU A 202 1.50 -13.34 -2.98
C LEU A 202 1.26 -13.67 -4.45
N LYS A 203 0.95 -12.67 -5.29
CA LYS A 203 0.70 -12.87 -6.72
C LYS A 203 1.95 -12.70 -7.58
N THR A 204 2.84 -11.79 -7.20
CA THR A 204 4.09 -11.57 -7.94
C THR A 204 5.24 -12.44 -7.44
N GLY A 205 5.12 -13.09 -6.29
CA GLY A 205 6.25 -13.73 -5.62
C GLY A 205 7.26 -12.72 -5.03
N TRP A 206 8.25 -13.26 -4.33
CA TRP A 206 9.38 -12.47 -3.84
C TRP A 206 10.40 -12.24 -4.94
N ALA A 207 10.96 -11.04 -5.00
CA ALA A 207 12.04 -10.73 -5.91
C ALA A 207 13.31 -11.51 -5.54
N GLU A 208 14.04 -11.97 -6.56
CA GLU A 208 15.32 -12.66 -6.42
C GLU A 208 16.44 -11.68 -6.06
N ASP A 209 16.40 -10.48 -6.64
CA ASP A 209 17.38 -9.43 -6.40
C ASP A 209 17.35 -8.98 -4.92
N PRO A 210 18.47 -9.03 -4.18
CA PRO A 210 18.50 -8.69 -2.76
C PRO A 210 17.97 -7.29 -2.45
N GLN A 211 18.26 -6.31 -3.31
CA GLN A 211 17.79 -4.94 -3.19
C GLN A 211 16.26 -4.83 -3.36
N GLN A 212 15.70 -5.51 -4.36
CA GLN A 212 14.24 -5.50 -4.58
C GLN A 212 13.51 -6.24 -3.45
N ARG A 213 14.07 -7.33 -2.93
CA ARG A 213 13.53 -8.06 -1.79
C ARG A 213 13.51 -7.21 -0.52
N MET A 214 14.55 -6.40 -0.30
CA MET A 214 14.57 -5.41 0.79
C MET A 214 13.42 -4.41 0.66
N ILE A 215 13.20 -3.86 -0.55
CA ILE A 215 12.09 -2.94 -0.84
C ILE A 215 10.73 -3.61 -0.57
N GLN A 216 10.54 -4.86 -1.00
CA GLN A 216 9.31 -5.61 -0.72
C GLN A 216 9.08 -5.81 0.78
N ARG A 217 10.13 -6.10 1.57
CA ARG A 217 10.02 -6.20 3.04
C ARG A 217 9.68 -4.85 3.69
N LEU A 218 10.30 -3.77 3.23
CA LEU A 218 9.99 -2.42 3.72
C LEU A 218 8.54 -2.05 3.40
N MET A 219 8.03 -2.38 2.22
CA MET A 219 6.63 -2.14 1.84
C MET A 219 5.64 -3.01 2.66
N LEU A 220 6.02 -4.25 2.97
CA LEU A 220 5.16 -5.18 3.70
C LEU A 220 5.10 -4.88 5.20
N TYR A 221 6.22 -4.51 5.82
CA TYR A 221 6.30 -4.33 7.28
C TYR A 221 6.60 -2.89 7.69
N GLY A 222 7.50 -2.21 6.97
CA GLY A 222 7.91 -0.85 7.30
C GLY A 222 6.80 0.18 7.10
N ILE A 223 6.11 0.16 5.95
CA ILE A 223 5.03 1.12 5.68
C ILE A 223 3.86 0.95 6.66
N PRO A 224 3.32 -0.26 6.93
CA PRO A 224 2.28 -0.40 7.95
C PRO A 224 2.77 0.07 9.33
N LEU A 225 4.00 -0.24 9.72
CA LEU A 225 4.54 0.19 11.02
C LEU A 225 4.66 1.71 11.13
N SER A 226 5.05 2.41 10.05
CA SER A 226 5.17 3.87 10.07
C SER A 226 3.83 4.58 10.27
N LEU A 227 2.70 3.92 10.00
CA LEU A 227 1.37 4.47 10.26
C LEU A 227 1.07 4.64 11.76
N LEU A 228 1.77 3.93 12.65
CA LEU A 228 1.65 4.17 14.11
C LEU A 228 1.97 5.62 14.47
N VAL A 229 3.02 6.18 13.86
CA VAL A 229 3.43 7.58 14.10
C VAL A 229 2.37 8.54 13.56
N SER A 230 1.81 8.25 12.38
CA SER A 230 0.75 9.09 11.80
C SER A 230 -0.50 9.13 12.68
N GLY A 231 -0.88 8.00 13.28
CA GLY A 231 -2.01 7.90 14.19
C GLY A 231 -1.86 8.69 15.47
N ALA A 232 -0.63 8.95 15.90
CA ALA A 232 -0.35 9.76 17.08
C ALA A 232 -0.53 11.26 16.83
N ILE A 233 -0.28 11.70 15.59
CA ILE A 233 -0.19 13.12 15.21
C ILE A 233 -1.53 13.65 14.67
N PHE A 234 -2.32 12.81 14.01
CA PHE A 234 -3.49 13.25 13.26
C PHE A 234 -4.81 13.14 14.04
N PRO A 235 -5.79 14.04 13.78
CA PRO A 235 -7.14 13.94 14.34
C PRO A 235 -7.86 12.67 13.90
N ILE A 236 -8.78 12.17 14.73
CA ILE A 236 -9.62 11.01 14.41
C ILE A 236 -10.33 11.16 13.06
N GLY A 237 -10.84 12.35 12.72
CA GLY A 237 -11.46 12.62 11.41
C GLY A 237 -10.53 12.32 10.22
N VAL A 238 -9.26 12.68 10.35
CA VAL A 238 -8.22 12.40 9.35
C VAL A 238 -7.86 10.91 9.33
N ILE A 239 -7.88 10.24 10.47
CA ILE A 239 -7.66 8.79 10.56
C ILE A 239 -8.82 8.01 9.90
N ILE A 240 -10.08 8.45 10.05
CA ILE A 240 -11.26 7.87 9.36
C ILE A 240 -11.10 7.96 7.85
N TYR A 241 -10.65 9.11 7.36
CA TYR A 241 -10.26 9.29 5.95
C TYR A 241 -9.26 8.21 5.52
N TRP A 242 -8.19 8.03 6.29
CA TRP A 242 -7.13 7.08 5.96
C TRP A 242 -7.61 5.63 5.95
N VAL A 243 -8.41 5.24 6.94
CA VAL A 243 -9.05 3.91 7.00
C VAL A 243 -9.89 3.68 5.74
N THR A 244 -10.76 4.64 5.42
CA THR A 244 -11.62 4.56 4.22
C THR A 244 -10.80 4.46 2.95
N ASN A 245 -9.75 5.27 2.85
CA ASN A 245 -8.85 5.30 1.71
C ASN A 245 -8.10 3.98 1.54
N ASN A 246 -7.65 3.36 2.64
CA ASN A 246 -6.99 2.06 2.63
C ASN A 246 -7.96 0.93 2.27
N LEU A 247 -9.18 0.95 2.79
CA LEU A 247 -10.23 -0.01 2.44
C LEU A 247 -10.60 0.08 0.96
N PHE A 248 -10.77 1.29 0.44
CA PHE A 248 -10.98 1.51 -0.98
C PHE A 248 -9.80 0.97 -1.79
N THR A 249 -8.57 1.25 -1.37
CA THR A 249 -7.36 0.76 -2.03
C THR A 249 -7.29 -0.76 -2.02
N LEU A 250 -7.65 -1.42 -0.91
CA LEU A 250 -7.70 -2.88 -0.80
C LEU A 250 -8.72 -3.48 -1.76
N GLY A 251 -9.94 -2.92 -1.80
CA GLY A 251 -11.00 -3.36 -2.73
C GLY A 251 -10.63 -3.11 -4.19
N GLN A 252 -10.11 -1.93 -4.48
CA GLN A 252 -9.57 -1.56 -5.79
C GLN A 252 -8.46 -2.54 -6.20
N GLN A 253 -7.50 -2.81 -5.31
CA GLN A 253 -6.40 -3.72 -5.56
C GLN A 253 -6.91 -5.13 -5.88
N GLN A 254 -7.91 -5.62 -5.14
CA GLN A 254 -8.53 -6.91 -5.42
C GLN A 254 -9.22 -6.95 -6.80
N TRP A 255 -9.92 -5.89 -7.19
CA TRP A 255 -10.51 -5.77 -8.53
C TRP A 255 -9.43 -5.72 -9.63
N VAL A 256 -8.37 -4.94 -9.41
CA VAL A 256 -7.23 -4.83 -10.33
C VAL A 256 -6.60 -6.20 -10.51
N LEU A 257 -6.23 -6.89 -9.44
CA LEU A 257 -5.57 -8.19 -9.55
C LEU A 257 -6.44 -9.29 -10.19
N ARG A 258 -7.77 -9.08 -10.28
CA ARG A 258 -8.71 -9.95 -11.00
C ARG A 258 -8.80 -9.59 -12.48
N LYS A 259 -9.04 -8.31 -12.82
CA LYS A 259 -9.20 -7.83 -14.20
C LYS A 259 -7.86 -7.72 -14.96
N PHE A 260 -6.83 -7.48 -14.18
CA PHE A 260 -5.48 -7.17 -14.56
C PHE A 260 -4.55 -8.06 -13.71
N PRO A 261 -4.47 -9.37 -13.96
CA PRO A 261 -3.53 -10.25 -13.28
C PRO A 261 -2.07 -9.88 -13.64
N PRO A 262 -1.16 -9.77 -12.67
CA PRO A 262 0.26 -9.55 -12.95
C PRO A 262 0.82 -10.74 -13.74
N PRO A 263 1.79 -10.53 -14.64
CA PRO A 263 2.49 -11.64 -15.29
C PRO A 263 3.12 -12.51 -14.20
N ALA A 264 2.95 -13.83 -14.31
CA ALA A 264 3.61 -14.75 -13.38
C ALA A 264 5.13 -14.53 -13.51
N ASN A 265 5.86 -14.47 -12.40
CA ASN A 265 7.32 -14.53 -12.47
C ASN A 265 7.68 -15.80 -13.24
N VAL A 266 8.25 -15.62 -14.42
CA VAL A 266 8.84 -16.67 -15.25
C VAL A 266 10.14 -17.14 -14.58
N SER A 267 10.01 -17.74 -13.40
CA SER A 267 11.09 -18.47 -12.72
C SER A 267 10.56 -19.72 -12.01
N THR A 268 9.55 -20.37 -12.59
CA THR A 268 9.20 -21.77 -12.29
C THR A 268 9.55 -22.74 -13.42
N THR A 269 10.21 -22.27 -14.49
CA THR A 269 10.83 -23.20 -15.44
C THR A 269 12.13 -23.70 -14.83
N LYS A 270 12.07 -24.89 -14.21
CA LYS A 270 13.27 -25.72 -14.00
C LYS A 270 14.08 -25.72 -15.31
N PRO A 271 15.40 -25.47 -15.30
CA PRO A 271 16.21 -25.66 -16.49
C PRO A 271 16.20 -27.14 -16.83
N GLY A 272 15.63 -27.48 -17.99
CA GLY A 272 15.61 -28.85 -18.51
C GLY A 272 14.21 -29.38 -18.82
N THR A 273 13.54 -28.79 -19.81
CA THR A 273 12.75 -29.59 -20.75
C THR A 273 12.63 -28.81 -22.04
N SER A 274 13.32 -29.28 -23.07
CA SER A 274 13.19 -28.80 -24.44
C SER A 274 11.72 -28.81 -24.88
N PRO A 275 11.27 -27.85 -25.71
CA PRO A 275 9.90 -27.83 -26.20
C PRO A 275 9.70 -29.03 -27.14
N ARG A 276 8.89 -30.01 -26.73
CA ARG A 276 8.39 -31.03 -27.66
C ARG A 276 7.45 -30.36 -28.65
N SER A 277 7.81 -30.47 -29.93
CA SER A 277 6.95 -30.11 -31.07
C SER A 277 5.68 -30.98 -31.10
N PRO A 278 4.59 -30.51 -31.75
CA PRO A 278 3.25 -31.05 -31.58
C PRO A 278 2.92 -32.14 -32.59
N VAL A 279 2.45 -33.31 -32.12
CA VAL A 279 1.75 -34.30 -32.96
C VAL A 279 0.65 -35.01 -32.15
N GLN A 280 -0.60 -34.53 -32.31
CA GLN A 280 -1.81 -35.28 -32.67
C GLN A 280 -2.39 -36.39 -31.74
N PRO A 281 -3.64 -36.86 -31.96
CA PRO A 281 -4.79 -36.52 -31.13
C PRO A 281 -5.27 -37.62 -30.17
N ALA A 282 -6.13 -37.19 -29.25
CA ALA A 282 -6.79 -37.96 -28.21
C ALA A 282 -7.36 -39.32 -28.68
N LYS A 283 -7.08 -40.38 -27.90
CA LYS A 283 -7.92 -41.57 -27.82
C LYS A 283 -8.49 -41.70 -26.41
N SER A 284 -9.81 -41.77 -26.41
CA SER A 284 -10.75 -42.12 -25.36
C SER A 284 -10.37 -43.40 -24.59
N GLY A 285 -10.63 -43.42 -23.28
CA GLY A 285 -10.62 -44.66 -22.51
C GLY A 285 -10.99 -44.50 -21.04
N GLY A 286 -12.28 -44.67 -20.73
CA GLY A 286 -12.72 -45.54 -19.65
C GLY A 286 -12.56 -45.07 -18.21
N LEU A 287 -13.67 -44.57 -17.66
CA LEU A 287 -14.02 -44.55 -16.25
C LEU A 287 -14.00 -46.00 -15.69
N LEU A 288 -13.41 -46.18 -14.50
CA LEU A 288 -13.38 -47.40 -13.65
C LEU A 288 -12.18 -48.36 -13.85
N GLY A 289 -11.22 -48.26 -12.93
CA GLY A 289 -10.22 -49.29 -12.63
C GLY A 289 -9.62 -49.06 -11.23
N ARG A 290 -9.92 -49.95 -10.29
CA ARG A 290 -9.66 -49.82 -8.84
C ARG A 290 -8.48 -50.72 -8.41
N GLY A 291 -7.69 -50.26 -7.43
CA GLY A 291 -6.67 -51.04 -6.68
C GLY A 291 -5.24 -50.55 -6.93
N LYS A 292 -4.32 -50.38 -5.98
CA LYS A 292 -4.11 -50.84 -4.59
C LYS A 292 -2.99 -49.96 -3.97
N PRO A 293 -2.89 -49.76 -2.63
CA PRO A 293 -1.80 -48.99 -2.02
C PRO A 293 -0.62 -49.88 -1.56
N ALA A 294 0.61 -49.52 -1.92
CA ALA A 294 1.89 -49.99 -1.34
C ALA A 294 3.02 -49.20 -2.05
N ALA A 295 4.14 -48.79 -1.47
CA ALA A 295 4.76 -49.01 -0.17
C ALA A 295 5.70 -47.82 0.13
N GLN A 296 5.84 -47.46 1.41
CA GLN A 296 6.95 -46.64 1.89
C GLN A 296 8.25 -47.45 1.84
N VAL A 297 9.32 -46.86 1.31
CA VAL A 297 10.68 -47.42 1.30
C VAL A 297 11.55 -46.54 2.21
N PRO A 298 12.44 -47.13 3.05
CA PRO A 298 12.84 -46.56 4.33
C PRO A 298 14.00 -45.56 4.25
N ALA A 299 14.07 -44.71 5.28
CA ALA A 299 15.13 -43.74 5.52
C ALA A 299 16.51 -44.43 5.69
N LYS A 300 17.53 -43.89 5.02
CA LYS A 300 18.94 -44.28 5.21
C LYS A 300 19.64 -43.28 6.16
N PRO A 301 20.60 -43.71 7.00
CA PRO A 301 21.04 -42.97 8.19
C PRO A 301 21.92 -41.75 7.89
N ALA A 302 21.85 -40.78 8.80
CA ALA A 302 22.66 -39.57 8.81
C ALA A 302 24.16 -39.86 9.02
N ALA A 303 25.01 -39.10 8.33
CA ALA A 303 26.43 -38.93 8.64
C ALA A 303 26.67 -37.49 9.17
N PRO A 304 27.66 -37.26 10.07
CA PRO A 304 27.61 -36.13 10.99
C PRO A 304 28.59 -34.98 10.67
N LYS A 305 28.30 -33.82 11.30
CA LYS A 305 29.12 -32.60 11.51
C LYS A 305 29.06 -31.59 10.34
N VAL A 306 29.04 -30.27 10.57
CA VAL A 306 29.83 -29.47 11.51
C VAL A 306 29.03 -28.25 12.01
N ALA A 307 29.17 -27.94 13.31
CA ALA A 307 28.59 -26.76 13.94
C ALA A 307 29.12 -25.45 13.30
N ALA A 308 28.21 -24.51 13.06
CA ALA A 308 28.55 -23.17 12.60
C ALA A 308 29.42 -22.41 13.64
N PRO A 309 30.43 -21.62 13.24
CA PRO A 309 31.18 -20.79 14.17
C PRO A 309 30.30 -19.62 14.67
N LYS A 310 30.44 -19.29 15.97
CA LYS A 310 29.76 -18.13 16.59
C LYS A 310 30.25 -16.79 15.98
N PRO A 311 29.43 -15.73 15.99
CA PRO A 311 29.78 -14.43 15.40
C PRO A 311 30.95 -13.78 16.15
N GLY A 312 32.03 -13.40 15.45
CA GLY A 312 33.11 -12.56 16.01
C GLY A 312 34.56 -12.89 15.62
N ALA A 313 34.83 -13.95 14.86
CA ALA A 313 36.22 -14.30 14.49
C ALA A 313 36.64 -13.71 13.12
N LYS A 314 37.75 -12.96 13.09
CA LYS A 314 38.36 -12.40 11.86
C LYS A 314 38.95 -13.53 10.99
N PRO A 315 38.86 -13.44 9.65
CA PRO A 315 39.41 -14.47 8.76
C PRO A 315 40.94 -14.37 8.64
N VAL A 316 41.63 -15.51 8.77
CA VAL A 316 43.07 -15.68 8.52
C VAL A 316 43.27 -16.19 7.09
N ASN A 317 44.06 -15.47 6.31
CA ASN A 317 44.33 -15.74 4.89
C ASN A 317 45.42 -16.82 4.72
N PRO A 318 45.24 -17.89 3.89
CA PRO A 318 46.28 -18.88 3.67
C PRO A 318 47.38 -18.37 2.72
N LYS A 319 48.63 -18.64 3.11
CA LYS A 319 49.94 -18.24 2.56
C LYS A 319 50.09 -18.21 1.02
N LYS A 320 50.79 -17.15 0.56
CA LYS A 320 51.50 -17.02 -0.74
C LYS A 320 52.53 -18.14 -0.94
N GLY A 321 52.51 -18.76 -2.11
CA GLY A 321 53.54 -19.68 -2.60
C GLY A 321 54.87 -18.98 -2.92
N ARG A 322 55.98 -19.69 -2.69
CA ARG A 322 57.38 -19.29 -2.91
C ARG A 322 57.79 -19.63 -4.36
N PRO A 323 58.57 -18.79 -5.08
CA PRO A 323 58.96 -19.09 -6.45
C PRO A 323 60.15 -20.08 -6.51
N ALA A 324 60.12 -20.95 -7.53
CA ALA A 324 61.13 -21.96 -7.80
C ALA A 324 62.40 -21.38 -8.45
N LYS A 325 63.57 -21.83 -7.96
CA LYS A 325 64.87 -21.62 -8.60
C LYS A 325 64.91 -22.31 -9.97
N ARG A 326 65.39 -21.63 -11.01
CA ARG A 326 65.88 -22.24 -12.24
C ARG A 326 67.39 -21.99 -12.33
N LYS A 327 68.16 -23.08 -12.42
CA LYS A 327 69.60 -23.08 -12.76
C LYS A 327 69.74 -22.85 -14.27
N GLY A 328 70.82 -22.18 -14.65
CA GLY A 328 71.24 -21.86 -16.02
C GLY A 328 72.05 -20.60 -15.97
#